data_AF-A0A4Q3UIK6-F1
#
_entry.id   AF-A0A4Q3UIK6-F1
#
_cell.length_a   1.000
_cell.length_b   1.000
_cell.length_c   1.000
_cell.angle_alpha   90.00
_cell.angle_beta   90.00
_cell.angle_gamma   90.00
#
_symmetry.space_group_name_H-M   'P 1'
#
loop_
_entity.id
_entity.type
_entity.pdbx_description
1 polymer ?
#
loop_
_entity_poly.entity_id
_entity_poly.type
_entity_poly.pdbx_seq_one_letter_code
_entity_poly.pdbx_strand_id
1 'polypeptide(L)' 'MKSKEEIVNNWLPRYTGEQLENFGEYILLTNFSNYVYMFASWNNVPVIGEGRPMQCANAENITIINFGMGSPTA' A
#
# COMPACT_ATOMS: atom_id res chain seq x y z
N MET A 1 -17.64 -10.76 -6.83
CA MET A 1 -17.32 -10.77 -5.39
C MET A 1 -18.06 -11.90 -4.69
N LYS A 2 -17.67 -13.14 -4.99
CA LYS A 2 -18.19 -14.34 -4.32
C LYS A 2 -17.06 -15.20 -3.74
N SER A 3 -15.85 -15.15 -4.33
CA SER A 3 -14.66 -15.81 -3.80
C SER A 3 -13.77 -14.84 -3.01
N LYS A 4 -12.93 -15.39 -2.12
CA LYS A 4 -11.93 -14.61 -1.37
C LYS A 4 -10.98 -13.84 -2.30
N GLU A 5 -10.55 -14.49 -3.38
CA GLU A 5 -9.65 -13.90 -4.37
C GLU A 5 -10.29 -12.70 -5.08
N GLU A 6 -11.52 -12.84 -5.55
CA GLU A 6 -12.26 -11.72 -6.17
C GLU A 6 -12.45 -10.55 -5.21
N ILE A 7 -12.64 -10.84 -3.92
CA ILE A 7 -12.76 -9.81 -2.88
C ILE A 7 -11.41 -9.10 -2.73
N VAL A 8 -10.33 -9.84 -2.44
CA VAL A 8 -9.01 -9.22 -2.21
C VAL A 8 -8.56 -8.40 -3.42
N ASN A 9 -8.69 -8.95 -4.63
CA ASN A 9 -8.32 -8.27 -5.88
C ASN A 9 -9.12 -6.99 -6.12
N ASN A 10 -10.35 -6.90 -5.62
CA ASN A 10 -11.17 -5.69 -5.74
C ASN A 10 -10.86 -4.65 -4.66
N TRP A 11 -10.62 -5.09 -3.42
CA TRP A 11 -10.49 -4.19 -2.27
C TRP A 11 -9.08 -3.63 -2.09
N LEU A 12 -8.02 -4.40 -2.36
CA LEU A 12 -6.65 -3.94 -2.17
C LEU A 12 -6.35 -2.65 -2.98
N PRO A 13 -6.73 -2.54 -4.26
CA PRO A 13 -6.57 -1.30 -5.03
C PRO A 13 -7.43 -0.15 -4.52
N ARG A 14 -8.58 -0.44 -3.91
CA ARG A 14 -9.48 0.60 -3.36
C ARG A 14 -8.91 1.25 -2.12
N TYR A 15 -8.28 0.47 -1.24
CA TYR A 15 -7.66 0.97 -0.01
C TYR A 15 -6.35 1.69 -0.27
N THR A 16 -5.54 1.18 -1.20
CA THR A 16 -4.19 1.70 -1.47
C THR A 16 -4.13 2.73 -2.58
N GLY A 17 -5.08 2.69 -3.53
CA GLY A 17 -5.03 3.50 -4.74
C GLY A 17 -4.09 2.96 -5.82
N GLU A 18 -3.46 1.80 -5.58
CA GLU A 18 -2.48 1.19 -6.47
C GLU A 18 -3.08 -0.03 -7.20
N GLN A 19 -2.64 -0.28 -8.43
CA GLN A 19 -3.01 -1.45 -9.22
C GLN A 19 -2.27 -2.71 -8.74
N LEU A 20 -2.90 -3.88 -8.86
CA LEU A 20 -2.35 -5.13 -8.32
C LEU A 20 -1.00 -5.50 -8.94
N GLU A 21 -0.80 -5.13 -10.20
CA GLU A 21 0.38 -5.43 -11.00
C GLU A 21 1.62 -4.63 -10.59
N ASN A 22 1.41 -3.53 -9.83
CA ASN A 22 2.49 -2.63 -9.41
C ASN A 22 3.04 -2.97 -8.02
N PHE A 23 2.40 -3.90 -7.29
CA PHE A 23 2.91 -4.36 -6.00
C PHE A 23 4.16 -5.22 -6.21
N GLY A 24 5.24 -4.86 -5.51
CA GLY A 24 6.45 -5.65 -5.44
C GLY A 24 6.24 -6.95 -4.68
N GLU A 25 7.14 -7.90 -4.91
CA GLU A 25 7.14 -9.19 -4.19
C GLU A 25 7.39 -9.01 -2.68
N TYR A 26 8.14 -7.99 -2.30
CA TYR A 26 8.51 -7.73 -0.91
C TYR A 26 7.68 -6.58 -0.32
N ILE A 27 6.89 -6.88 0.70
CA ILE A 27 5.99 -5.91 1.33
C ILE A 27 6.55 -5.46 2.69
N LEU A 28 6.68 -4.15 2.87
CA LEU A 28 6.95 -3.49 4.14
C LEU A 28 5.65 -2.90 4.68
N LEU A 29 5.28 -3.24 5.92
CA LEU A 29 4.10 -2.69 6.57
C LEU A 29 4.49 -1.68 7.64
N THR A 30 3.76 -0.57 7.70
CA THR A 30 3.90 0.46 8.73
C THR A 30 2.53 1.00 9.11
N ASN A 31 2.43 1.63 10.26
CA ASN A 31 1.25 2.39 10.69
C ASN A 31 1.55 3.91 10.77
N PHE A 32 2.74 4.32 10.33
CA PHE A 32 3.20 5.71 10.35
C PHE A 32 3.33 6.24 8.93
N SER A 33 2.51 7.24 8.58
CA SER A 33 2.51 7.88 7.27
C SER A 33 3.87 8.43 6.86
N ASN A 34 4.62 8.99 7.82
CA ASN A 34 5.94 9.57 7.57
C ASN A 34 6.94 8.57 6.97
N TYR A 35 6.85 7.28 7.32
CA TYR A 35 7.75 6.27 6.75
C TYR A 35 7.48 6.02 5.26
N VAL A 36 6.23 6.12 4.82
CA VAL A 36 5.89 6.03 3.38
C VAL A 36 6.47 7.23 2.62
N TYR A 37 6.31 8.44 3.16
CA TYR A 37 6.89 9.64 2.54
C TYR A 37 8.43 9.61 2.48
N MET A 38 9.07 9.13 3.56
CA MET A 38 10.53 8.96 3.60
C MET A 38 11.01 7.92 2.58
N PHE A 39 10.36 6.74 2.52
CA PHE A 39 10.67 5.71 1.54
C PHE A 39 10.50 6.24 0.10
N ALA A 40 9.41 6.95 -0.17
CA ALA A 40 9.12 7.54 -1.46
C ALA A 40 10.20 8.56 -1.87
N SER A 41 10.58 9.45 -0.95
CA SER A 41 11.63 10.44 -1.14
C SER A 41 13.01 9.80 -1.39
N TRP A 42 13.39 8.80 -0.60
CA TRP A 42 14.68 8.11 -0.73
C TRP A 42 14.84 7.36 -2.05
N ASN A 43 13.75 6.82 -2.58
CA ASN A 43 13.75 6.08 -3.83
C ASN A 43 13.31 6.92 -5.04
N ASN A 44 13.02 8.21 -4.84
CA ASN A 44 12.53 9.13 -5.87
C ASN A 44 11.28 8.60 -6.62
N VAL A 45 10.31 8.07 -5.87
CA VAL A 45 9.03 7.56 -6.36
C VAL A 45 7.87 8.34 -5.73
N PRO A 46 6.69 8.43 -6.37
CA PRO A 46 5.55 9.13 -5.80
C PRO A 46 4.91 8.33 -4.65
N VAL A 47 4.25 9.03 -3.73
CA VAL A 47 3.30 8.41 -2.80
C VAL A 47 1.97 8.21 -3.51
N ILE A 48 1.40 7.01 -3.36
CA ILE A 48 0.20 6.57 -4.04
C ILE A 48 -0.91 6.42 -3.01
N GLY A 49 -2.10 6.89 -3.37
CA GLY A 49 -3.24 6.87 -2.47
C GLY A 49 -3.17 7.93 -1.37
N GLU A 50 -2.58 9.10 -1.63
CA GLU A 50 -2.72 10.24 -0.73
C GLU A 50 -4.21 10.52 -0.44
N GLY A 51 -4.56 10.60 0.85
CA GLY A 51 -5.95 10.75 1.31
C GLY A 51 -6.77 9.44 1.35
N ARG A 52 -6.21 8.30 0.94
CA ARG A 52 -6.84 6.98 1.13
C ARG A 52 -6.46 6.37 2.49
N PRO A 53 -7.20 5.37 2.97
CA PRO A 53 -6.91 4.75 4.26
C PRO A 53 -5.54 4.06 4.32
N MET A 54 -5.00 3.60 3.19
CA MET A 54 -3.75 2.83 3.17
C MET A 54 -2.75 3.32 2.11
N GLN A 55 -2.25 4.55 2.22
CA GLN A 55 -1.27 5.05 1.25
C GLN A 55 -0.04 4.13 1.16
N CYS A 56 0.55 4.06 -0.02
CA CYS A 56 1.70 3.20 -0.31
C CYS A 56 2.71 3.90 -1.22
N ALA A 57 3.88 3.28 -1.38
CA ALA A 57 4.88 3.67 -2.36
C ALA A 57 5.62 2.43 -2.84
N ASN A 58 5.95 2.41 -4.13
CA ASN A 58 6.58 1.28 -4.81
C ASN A 58 7.94 1.69 -5.34
N ALA A 59 8.98 0.95 -4.98
CA ALA A 59 10.33 1.12 -5.52
C ALA A 59 10.95 -0.24 -5.82
N GLU A 60 11.36 -0.43 -7.07
CA GLU A 60 11.89 -1.70 -7.58
C GLU A 60 10.94 -2.88 -7.31
N ASN A 61 11.33 -3.84 -6.46
CA ASN A 61 10.52 -5.00 -6.08
C ASN A 61 9.98 -4.89 -4.64
N ILE A 62 10.00 -3.69 -4.05
CA ILE A 62 9.59 -3.42 -2.68
C ILE A 62 8.41 -2.45 -2.67
N THR A 63 7.37 -2.81 -1.93
CA THR A 63 6.21 -1.94 -1.66
C THR A 63 6.10 -1.67 -0.18
N ILE A 64 6.06 -0.39 0.21
CA ILE A 64 5.70 0.01 1.58
C ILE A 64 4.23 0.41 1.63
N ILE A 65 3.48 -0.11 2.60
CA ILE A 65 2.06 0.19 2.81
C ILE A 65 1.87 0.70 4.23
N ASN A 66 1.23 1.85 4.36
CA ASN A 66 0.70 2.29 5.64
C ASN A 66 -0.67 1.63 5.86
N PHE A 67 -0.79 0.65 6.75
CA PHE A 67 -2.07 -0.01 7.02
C PHE A 67 -2.93 0.74 8.07
N GLY A 68 -2.41 1.85 8.63
CA GLY A 68 -3.09 2.63 9.66
C GLY A 68 -2.99 2.03 11.06
N MET A 69 -3.74 2.60 12.02
CA MET A 69 -3.73 2.17 13.42
C MET A 69 -4.97 1.34 13.77
N GLY A 70 -4.75 0.18 14.40
CA GLY A 70 -5.81 -0.68 14.95
C GLY A 70 -5.60 -2.14 14.56
N SER A 71 -6.05 -3.06 15.42
CA SER A 71 -6.01 -4.50 15.11
C SER A 71 -6.87 -4.93 13.91
N PRO A 72 -8.01 -4.28 13.56
CA PRO A 72 -8.79 -4.69 12.39
C PRO A 72 -8.16 -4.35 11.04
N THR A 73 -7.18 -3.45 11.03
CA THR A 73 -6.49 -3.02 9.79
C THR A 73 -5.17 -3.74 9.57
N ALA A 74 -4.70 -4.52 10.55
CA ALA A 74 -3.52 -5.39 10.47
C ALA A 74 -3.91 -6.79 9.97
#